data_AF-A0A6G1D9S8-F1
#
_entry.id   AF-A0A6G1D9S8-F1
#
_cell.length_a   1.000
_cell.length_b   1.000
_cell.length_c   1.000
_cell.angle_alpha   90.00
_cell.angle_beta   90.00
_cell.angle_gamma   90.00
#
_symmetry.space_group_name_H-M   'P 1'
#
loop_
_entity.id
_entity.type
_entity.pdbx_description
1 polymer ?
#
loop_
_entity_poly.entity_id
_entity_poly.type
_entity_poly.pdbx_seq_one_letter_code
_entity_poly.pdbx_strand_id
1 'polypeptide(L)'
;MATVRSALRKQLSASDRCYVDGNLRSAKMHADMAAAFFSSVPEAQCAQATYRDKLGSKTDHYAILGVKLSGCKPDAATHDAVMK
;
A
#
# COMPACT_ATOMS: atom_id res chain seq x y z
N MET A 1 27.19 -4.12 -11.53
CA MET A 1 25.92 -3.39 -11.78
C MET A 1 24.81 -4.23 -12.45
N ALA A 2 25.10 -5.36 -13.12
CA ALA A 2 24.07 -6.17 -13.77
C ALA A 2 23.09 -6.87 -12.81
N THR A 3 23.55 -7.25 -11.61
CA THR A 3 22.77 -7.94 -10.58
C THR A 3 21.71 -7.06 -9.91
N VAL A 4 22.03 -5.78 -9.68
CA VAL A 4 21.08 -4.78 -9.13
C VAL A 4 19.89 -4.61 -10.09
N ARG A 5 20.18 -4.51 -11.39
CA ARG A 5 19.15 -4.35 -12.44
C ARG A 5 18.28 -5.60 -12.60
N SER A 6 18.83 -6.81 -12.41
CA SER A 6 18.04 -8.05 -12.50
C SER A 6 17.13 -8.27 -11.29
N ALA A 7 17.60 -7.92 -10.09
CA ALA A 7 16.81 -8.02 -8.87
C ALA A 7 15.64 -7.02 -8.86
N LEU A 8 15.87 -5.77 -9.30
CA LEU A 8 14.81 -4.78 -9.47
C LEU A 8 13.74 -5.25 -10.46
N ARG A 9 14.15 -5.72 -11.65
CA ARG A 9 13.20 -6.23 -12.67
C ARG A 9 12.35 -7.37 -12.14
N LYS A 10 12.92 -8.30 -11.36
CA LYS A 10 12.15 -9.39 -10.75
C LYS A 10 11.04 -8.87 -9.82
N GLN A 11 11.33 -7.85 -9.01
CA GLN A 11 10.31 -7.26 -8.12
C GLN A 11 9.22 -6.53 -8.91
N LEU A 12 9.60 -5.76 -9.93
CA LEU A 12 8.62 -5.07 -10.79
C LEU A 12 7.74 -6.07 -11.56
N SER A 13 8.33 -7.11 -12.16
CA SER A 13 7.56 -8.15 -12.85
C SER A 13 6.65 -8.95 -11.91
N ALA A 14 7.06 -9.18 -10.66
CA ALA A 14 6.19 -9.81 -9.66
C ALA A 14 5.03 -8.88 -9.28
N SER A 15 5.30 -7.58 -9.12
CA SER A 15 4.27 -6.56 -8.88
C SER A 15 3.24 -6.54 -10.01
N ASP A 16 3.68 -6.51 -11.26
CA ASP A 16 2.81 -6.48 -12.44
C ASP A 16 1.93 -7.73 -12.54
N ARG A 17 2.50 -8.93 -12.30
CA ARG A 17 1.74 -10.18 -12.30
C ARG A 17 0.64 -10.15 -11.23
N CYS A 18 0.99 -9.79 -9.99
CA CYS A 18 0.00 -9.67 -8.92
C CYS A 18 -1.07 -8.62 -9.23
N TYR A 19 -0.74 -7.56 -9.96
CA TYR A 19 -1.72 -6.55 -10.39
C TYR A 19 -2.69 -7.13 -11.41
N VAL A 20 -2.19 -7.83 -12.43
CA VAL A 20 -3.02 -8.51 -13.44
C VAL A 20 -3.92 -9.57 -12.80
N ASP A 21 -3.42 -10.30 -11.81
CA ASP A 21 -4.18 -11.29 -11.04
C ASP A 21 -5.20 -10.66 -10.06
N GLY A 22 -5.29 -9.32 -9.99
CA GLY A 22 -6.17 -8.59 -9.08
C GLY A 22 -5.72 -8.59 -7.61
N ASN A 23 -4.57 -9.18 -7.29
CA ASN A 23 -3.99 -9.18 -5.96
C ASN A 23 -3.19 -7.90 -5.69
N LEU A 24 -3.91 -6.80 -5.51
CA LEU A 24 -3.34 -5.46 -5.31
C LEU A 24 -2.48 -5.34 -4.04
N ARG A 25 -2.75 -6.13 -3.00
CA ARG A 25 -1.97 -6.15 -1.75
C ARG A 25 -0.58 -6.71 -1.98
N SER A 26 -0.47 -7.85 -2.67
CA SER A 26 0.83 -8.43 -3.04
C SER A 26 1.55 -7.57 -4.08
N ALA A 27 0.83 -7.00 -5.04
CA ALA A 27 1.40 -6.09 -6.03
C ALA A 27 2.08 -4.89 -5.37
N LYS A 28 1.40 -4.25 -4.39
CA LYS A 28 1.96 -3.17 -3.57
C LYS A 28 3.17 -3.62 -2.75
N MET A 29 3.12 -4.81 -2.13
CA MET A 29 4.25 -5.33 -1.35
C MET A 29 5.52 -5.43 -2.21
N HIS A 30 5.43 -5.97 -3.42
CA HIS A 30 6.57 -6.06 -4.33
C HIS A 30 7.12 -4.70 -4.75
N ALA A 31 6.24 -3.71 -4.99
CA ALA A 31 6.64 -2.35 -5.31
C ALA A 31 7.30 -1.62 -4.11
N ASP A 32 6.75 -1.76 -2.90
CA ASP A 32 7.36 -1.23 -1.66
C ASP A 32 8.75 -1.85 -1.44
N MET A 33 8.88 -3.15 -1.67
CA MET A 33 10.15 -3.86 -1.52
C MET A 33 11.17 -3.41 -2.56
N ALA A 34 10.75 -3.16 -3.80
CA ALA A 34 11.60 -2.57 -4.83
C ALA A 34 12.10 -1.18 -4.42
N ALA A 35 11.23 -0.30 -3.91
CA ALA A 35 11.60 1.04 -3.47
C ALA A 35 12.53 1.02 -2.23
N ALA A 36 12.33 0.08 -1.31
CA ALA A 36 13.18 -0.06 -0.13
C ALA A 36 14.61 -0.52 -0.48
N PHE A 37 14.74 -1.51 -1.38
CA PHE A 37 16.05 -2.06 -1.76
C PHE A 37 16.75 -1.27 -2.87
N PHE A 38 16.01 -0.54 -3.71
CA PHE A 38 16.52 0.21 -4.85
C PHE A 38 16.10 1.69 -4.77
N SER A 39 16.25 2.29 -3.60
CA SER A 39 15.76 3.64 -3.30
C SER A 39 16.33 4.74 -4.22
N SER A 40 17.54 4.53 -4.77
CA SER A 40 18.19 5.43 -5.73
C SER A 40 17.72 5.24 -7.17
N VAL A 41 16.84 4.27 -7.45
CA VAL A 41 16.34 3.99 -8.80
C VAL A 41 14.95 4.61 -8.98
N PRO A 42 14.78 5.57 -9.91
CA PRO A 42 13.49 6.23 -10.13
C PRO A 42 12.34 5.27 -10.48
N GLU A 43 12.63 4.20 -11.21
CA GLU A 43 11.64 3.18 -11.59
C GLU A 43 11.00 2.52 -10.37
N ALA A 44 11.78 2.27 -9.31
CA ALA A 44 11.28 1.68 -8.08
C ALA A 44 10.35 2.63 -7.31
N GLN A 45 10.69 3.91 -7.27
CA GLN A 45 9.88 4.97 -6.64
C GLN A 45 8.56 5.18 -7.40
N CYS A 46 8.61 5.17 -8.74
CA CYS A 46 7.43 5.30 -9.59
C CYS A 46 6.44 4.14 -9.39
N ALA A 47 6.96 2.91 -9.31
CA ALA A 47 6.15 1.73 -9.00
C ALA A 47 5.47 1.87 -7.63
N GLN A 48 6.20 2.29 -6.59
CA GLN A 48 5.63 2.50 -5.26
C GLN A 48 4.54 3.58 -5.25
N ALA A 49 4.78 4.72 -5.92
CA ALA A 49 3.83 5.84 -5.98
C ALA A 49 2.49 5.40 -6.61
N THR A 50 2.54 4.59 -7.66
CA THR A 50 1.35 4.05 -8.33
C THR A 50 0.40 3.31 -7.37
N TYR A 51 0.94 2.62 -6.37
CA TYR A 51 0.14 1.89 -5.37
C TYR A 51 -0.24 2.74 -4.15
N ARG A 52 0.43 3.87 -3.88
CA ARG A 52 -0.01 4.81 -2.84
C ARG A 52 -1.33 5.46 -3.22
N ASP A 53 -1.48 5.81 -4.50
CA ASP A 53 -2.69 6.46 -5.00
C ASP A 53 -3.84 5.45 -5.20
N LYS A 54 -3.52 4.24 -5.67
CA LYS A 54 -4.53 3.22 -5.96
C LYS A 54 -5.05 2.47 -4.73
N LEU A 55 -4.22 2.25 -3.71
CA LEU A 55 -4.59 1.42 -2.56
C LEU A 55 -4.91 2.21 -1.29
N GLY A 56 -4.79 3.54 -1.35
CA GLY A 56 -4.93 4.41 -0.19
C GLY A 56 -3.79 4.22 0.81
N SER A 57 -3.48 5.27 1.56
CA SER A 57 -2.69 5.12 2.77
C SER A 57 -3.44 4.19 3.71
N LYS A 58 -2.75 3.22 4.31
CA LYS A 58 -3.25 2.31 5.36
C LYS A 58 -3.74 3.03 6.63
N THR A 59 -4.02 4.32 6.57
CA THR A 59 -4.58 5.11 7.67
C THR A 59 -6.09 4.91 7.82
N ASP A 60 -6.77 4.33 6.81
CA ASP A 60 -8.21 4.13 6.86
C ASP A 60 -8.56 2.66 7.13
N HIS A 61 -8.36 2.25 8.39
CA HIS A 61 -8.64 0.88 8.85
C HIS A 61 -10.11 0.47 8.66
N TYR A 62 -11.01 1.43 8.42
CA TYR A 62 -12.45 1.22 8.24
C TYR A 62 -12.87 1.08 6.76
N ALA A 63 -11.99 1.40 5.81
CA ALA A 63 -12.26 1.23 4.39
C ALA A 63 -12.54 -0.24 4.00
N ILE A 64 -12.01 -1.20 4.79
CA ILE A 64 -12.21 -2.64 4.60
C ILE A 64 -13.67 -3.07 4.86
N LEU A 65 -14.43 -2.29 5.63
CA LEU A 65 -15.84 -2.58 5.92
C LEU A 65 -16.81 -1.96 4.91
N GLY A 66 -16.31 -1.26 3.88
CA GLY A 66 -17.17 -0.50 2.95
C GLY A 66 -17.89 0.68 3.59
N VAL A 67 -17.56 1.02 4.85
CA VAL A 67 -18.13 2.16 5.57
C VAL A 67 -17.32 3.39 5.22
N LYS A 68 -17.91 4.26 4.39
CA LYS A 68 -17.39 5.60 4.15
C LYS A 68 -17.57 6.39 5.45
N LEU A 69 -16.50 6.58 6.22
CA LEU A 69 -16.51 7.49 7.35
C LEU A 69 -16.65 8.92 6.81
N SER A 70 -17.88 9.38 6.62
CA SER A 70 -18.17 10.81 6.50
C SER A 70 -17.69 11.44 7.81
N GLY A 71 -16.67 12.29 7.72
CA GLY A 71 -15.93 12.80 8.88
C GLY A 71 -16.81 13.37 9.97
N CYS A 72 -17.08 12.57 10.99
CA CYS A 72 -17.31 13.06 12.33
C CYS A 72 -16.01 12.83 13.09
N LYS A 73 -15.31 13.92 13.41
CA LYS A 73 -14.25 13.88 14.43
C LYS A 73 -14.87 13.24 15.68
N PRO A 74 -14.21 12.26 16.31
CA PRO A 74 -14.62 11.84 17.64
C PRO A 74 -14.42 13.02 18.58
N ASP A 75 -15.52 13.63 19.01
CA ASP A 75 -15.55 14.47 20.21
C ASP A 75 -15.14 13.59 21.40
N ALA A 76 -14.28 14.13 22.27
CA ALA A 76 -13.81 13.51 23.51
C ALA A 76 -14.92 13.40 24.58
N ALA A 77 -16.16 13.10 24.18
CA ALA A 77 -17.35 13.10 25.02
C ALA A 77 -18.08 11.75 25.04
N THR A 78 -17.40 10.63 24.81
CA THR A 78 -17.98 9.30 25.09
C THR A 78 -17.19 8.63 26.21
N HIS A 79 -17.39 9.14 27.42
CA HIS A 79 -17.09 8.37 28.62
C HIS A 79 -18.14 7.26 28.76
N ASP A 80 -17.61 6.04 28.83
CA ASP A 80 -18.14 4.89 29.57
C ASP A 80 -19.63 4.54 29.41
N ALA A 81 -19.88 3.53 28.58
CA ALA A 81 -21.10 2.73 28.67
C ALA A 81 -20.76 1.25 28.59
N VAL A 82 -19.93 0.75 29.52
CA VAL A 82 -20.02 -0.65 29.93
C VAL A 82 -20.95 -0.72 31.14
N MET A 83 -22.25 -0.83 30.88
CA MET A 83 -23.21 -1.36 31.84
C MET A 83 -23.63 -2.73 31.35
N LYS A 84 -23.04 -3.78 31.93
CA LYS A 84 -23.70 -5.07 32.21
C LYS A 84 -23.05 -5.70 33.43
#